data_AF-A0AAN7E6F2-F1
#
_entry.id   AF-A0AAN7E6F2-F1
#
_cell.length_a   1.000
_cell.length_b   1.000
_cell.length_c   1.000
_cell.angle_alpha   90.00
_cell.angle_beta   90.00
_cell.angle_gamma   90.00
#
_symmetry.space_group_name_H-M   'P 1'
#
loop_
_entity.id
_entity.type
_entity.pdbx_description
1 polymer ?
#
loop_
_entity_poly.entity_id
_entity_poly.type
_entity_poly.pdbx_seq_one_letter_code
_entity_poly.pdbx_strand_id
1 'polypeptide(L)' 'MEDFCLADSATTHTILKDKKHFQSLILCKSNVNTISGSSNLIGGSKRAIIMLPRDTNLCIDDALYSSKSSRNLLNFKDIH' A
#
# COMPACT_ATOMS: atom_id res chain seq x y z
N MET A 1 24.24 0.29 -3.28
CA MET A 1 23.03 -0.22 -3.93
C MET A 1 22.04 -0.41 -2.82
N GLU A 2 20.94 0.34 -2.79
CA GLU A 2 19.90 0.14 -1.78
C GLU A 2 19.26 -1.21 -2.05
N ASP A 3 19.32 -2.13 -1.07
CA ASP A 3 18.69 -3.43 -1.18
C ASP A 3 17.18 -3.26 -0.95
N PHE A 4 16.43 -3.33 -2.05
CA PHE A 4 14.99 -3.33 -2.01
C PHE A 4 14.47 -4.76 -1.91
N CYS A 5 13.70 -5.05 -0.87
CA CYS A 5 12.86 -6.23 -0.85
C CYS A 5 11.65 -5.95 -1.74
N LEU A 6 11.53 -6.70 -2.85
CA LEU A 6 10.35 -6.62 -3.70
C LEU A 6 9.26 -7.52 -3.11
N ALA A 7 8.19 -6.91 -2.61
CA ALA A 7 7.01 -7.66 -2.22
C ALA A 7 6.15 -7.87 -3.47
N ASP A 8 6.24 -9.07 -4.04
CA ASP A 8 5.26 -9.54 -5.02
C ASP A 8 3.92 -9.66 -4.28
N SER A 9 2.95 -8.83 -4.65
CA SER A 9 1.57 -8.95 -4.18
C SER A 9 0.93 -10.14 -4.91
N ALA A 10 1.40 -11.36 -4.61
CA ALA A 10 1.08 -12.56 -5.37
C ALA A 10 -0.42 -12.91 -5.39
N THR A 11 -1.28 -12.28 -4.57
CA THR A 11 -2.74 -12.49 -4.61
C THR A 11 -3.60 -11.43 -3.88
N THR A 12 -3.03 -10.37 -3.28
CA THR A 12 -3.83 -9.36 -2.58
C THR A 12 -3.20 -7.98 -2.70
N HIS A 13 -3.90 -7.07 -3.38
CA HIS A 13 -3.50 -5.67 -3.45
C HIS A 13 -3.32 -5.09 -2.04
N THR A 14 -2.13 -4.57 -1.76
CA THR A 14 -1.82 -3.99 -0.45
C THR A 14 -2.49 -2.62 -0.33
N ILE A 15 -3.35 -2.43 0.67
CA ILE A 15 -4.01 -1.15 0.93
C ILE A 15 -3.21 -0.37 1.98
N LEU A 16 -2.79 0.85 1.62
CA LEU A 16 -2.07 1.78 2.48
C LEU A 16 -2.93 3.04 2.75
N LYS A 17 -2.95 3.46 4.01
CA LYS A 17 -3.71 4.65 4.44
C LYS A 17 -2.97 5.96 4.25
N ASP A 18 -1.64 5.94 4.36
CA ASP A 18 -0.82 7.14 4.30
C ASP A 18 -0.19 7.29 2.91
N LYS A 19 -0.28 8.51 2.35
CA LYS A 19 0.28 8.84 1.05
C LYS A 19 1.81 8.93 1.09
N LYS A 20 2.42 9.15 2.26
CA LYS A 20 3.88 9.32 2.40
C LYS A 20 4.68 8.10 1.94
N HIS A 21 4.06 6.93 1.92
CA HIS A 21 4.67 5.69 1.48
C HIS A 21 4.67 5.52 -0.04
N PHE A 22 3.97 6.38 -0.79
CA PHE A 22 3.91 6.29 -2.24
C PHE A 22 5.01 7.14 -2.85
N GLN A 23 5.85 6.52 -3.68
CA GLN A 23 6.82 7.27 -4.49
C GLN A 23 6.09 8.14 -5.53
N SER A 24 4.98 7.61 -6.06
CA SER A 24 4.03 8.31 -6.91
C SER A 24 2.64 7.83 -6.54
N LEU A 25 1.65 8.71 -6.53
CA LEU A 25 0.26 8.33 -6.28
C LEU A 25 -0.65 9.00 -7.29
N ILE A 26 -1.33 8.19 -8.11
CA ILE A 26 -2.43 8.67 -8.95
C ILE A 26 -3.72 8.52 -8.16
N LEU A 27 -4.40 9.64 -7.93
CA LEU A 27 -5.67 9.67 -7.22
C LEU A 27 -6.80 9.28 -8.19
N CYS A 28 -7.31 8.06 -8.05
CA CYS A 28 -8.45 7.56 -8.81
C CYS A 28 -9.42 6.87 -7.85
N LYS A 29 -10.69 7.25 -7.91
CA LYS A 29 -11.73 6.52 -7.18
C LYS A 29 -12.03 5.24 -7.93
N SER A 30 -11.85 4.10 -7.25
CA SER A 30 -12.21 2.80 -7.79
C SER A 30 -13.03 2.02 -6.76
N ASN A 31 -13.94 1.20 -7.27
CA ASN A 31 -14.70 0.26 -6.46
C ASN A 31 -13.96 -1.05 -6.36
N VAL A 32 -13.86 -1.58 -5.15
CA VAL A 32 -13.35 -2.93 -4.89
C VAL A 32 -14.49 -3.79 -4.38
N ASN A 33 -14.57 -5.01 -4.90
CA ASN A 33 -15.50 -6.00 -4.38
C ASN A 33 -14.88 -6.63 -3.14
N THR A 34 -15.52 -6.43 -2.00
CA THR A 34 -15.18 -7.10 -0.75
C THR A 34 -16.15 -8.25 -0.51
N ILE A 35 -15.83 -9.13 0.43
CA ILE A 35 -16.76 -10.18 0.87
C ILE A 35 -18.09 -9.63 1.40
N SER A 36 -18.12 -8.36 1.81
CA SER A 36 -19.32 -7.65 2.29
C SER A 36 -20.06 -6.88 1.18
N GLY A 37 -19.60 -6.97 -0.07
CA GLY A 37 -20.12 -6.21 -1.21
C GLY A 37 -19.11 -5.19 -1.76
N SER A 38 -19.53 -4.46 -2.80
CA SER A 38 -18.69 -3.43 -3.43
C SER A 38 -18.50 -2.22 -2.50
N SER A 39 -17.25 -1.79 -2.35
CA SER A 39 -16.89 -0.63 -1.53
C SER A 39 -16.04 0.36 -2.31
N ASN A 40 -16.37 1.63 -2.19
CA ASN A 40 -15.69 2.74 -2.85
C ASN A 40 -14.46 3.17 -2.03
N LEU A 41 -13.71 2.19 -1.52
CA LEU A 41 -12.69 2.36 -0.51
C LEU A 41 -11.41 2.95 -1.12
N ILE A 42 -11.15 2.69 -2.40
CA ILE A 42 -9.89 3.01 -3.05
C ILE A 42 -9.93 4.44 -3.60
N GLY A 43 -8.95 5.24 -3.15
CA GLY A 43 -8.74 6.61 -3.59
C GLY A 43 -7.59 6.78 -4.58
N GLY A 44 -6.81 5.74 -4.85
CA GLY A 44 -5.72 5.77 -5.83
C GLY A 44 -4.90 4.49 -5.83
N SER A 45 -3.94 4.40 -6.75
CA SER A 45 -2.98 3.28 -6.80
C SER A 45 -1.69 3.69 -7.50
N LYS A 46 -0.57 3.10 -7.07
CA LYS A 46 0.77 3.15 -7.69
C LYS A 46 1.80 2.47 -6.79
N ARG A 47 3.06 2.49 -7.22
CA ARG A 47 4.21 1.99 -6.45
C ARG A 47 4.37 2.71 -5.11
N ALA A 48 4.47 1.92 -4.05
CA ALA A 48 4.82 2.36 -2.71
C ALA A 48 6.19 1.81 -2.30
N ILE A 49 6.96 2.64 -1.58
CA ILE A 49 8.23 2.30 -0.97
C ILE A 49 8.08 2.56 0.53
N ILE A 50 8.26 1.51 1.34
CA ILE A 50 8.14 1.56 2.79
C ILE A 50 9.51 1.27 3.39
N MET A 51 10.02 2.18 4.21
CA MET A 51 11.24 1.95 4.96
C MET A 51 10.92 1.15 6.22
N LEU A 52 11.47 -0.05 6.29
CA LEU A 52 11.40 -0.93 7.45
C LEU A 52 12.61 -0.68 8.37
N PRO A 53 12.55 -1.10 9.64
CA PRO A 53 13.71 -1.13 10.52
C PRO A 53 14.91 -1.81 9.87
N ARG A 54 16.13 -1.35 10.22
CA ARG A 54 17.41 -1.78 9.63
C ARG A 54 17.60 -1.33 8.18
N ASP A 55 17.07 -0.15 7.84
CA ASP A 55 17.28 0.51 6.55
C ASP A 55 16.90 -0.36 5.34
N THR A 56 15.94 -1.27 5.54
CA THR A 56 15.46 -2.17 4.49
C THR A 56 14.28 -1.53 3.80
N ASN A 57 14.38 -1.30 2.49
CA ASN A 57 13.28 -0.72 1.73
C ASN A 57 12.39 -1.82 1.14
N LEU A 58 11.10 -1.78 1.46
CA LEU A 58 10.09 -2.65 0.86
C LEU A 58 9.42 -1.94 -0.31
N CYS A 59 9.56 -2.49 -1.52
CA CYS A 59 8.89 -1.97 -2.72
C CYS A 59 7.64 -2.80 -3.02
N ILE A 60 6.51 -2.12 -3.21
CA ILE A 60 5.21 -2.70 -3.60
C ILE A 60 4.76 -2.00 -4.88
N ASP A 61 4.72 -2.72 -6.00
CA ASP A 61 4.47 -2.11 -7.31
C ASP A 61 3.02 -1.65 -7.52
N ASP A 62 2.05 -2.44 -7.03
CA ASP A 62 0.61 -2.17 -7.19
C ASP A 62 -0.09 -1.92 -5.84
N ALA A 63 0.43 -0.98 -5.06
CA ALA A 63 -0.19 -0.57 -3.81
C ALA A 63 -1.46 0.27 -4.08
N LEU A 64 -2.52 0.01 -3.31
CA LEU A 64 -3.76 0.77 -3.33
C LEU A 64 -3.77 1.77 -2.18
N TYR A 65 -4.17 2.99 -2.47
CA TYR A 65 -4.39 4.03 -1.46
C TYR A 65 -5.83 4.01 -0.98
N SER A 66 -6.02 3.99 0.34
CA SER A 66 -7.32 4.26 0.95
C SER A 66 -7.19 4.99 2.29
N SER A 67 -7.66 6.23 2.33
CA SER A 67 -7.79 6.99 3.59
C SER A 67 -8.76 6.37 4.60
N LYS A 68 -9.66 5.51 4.11
CA LYS A 68 -10.72 4.86 4.89
C LYS A 68 -10.36 3.45 5.34
N SER A 69 -9.17 2.95 5.01
CA SER A 69 -8.75 1.63 5.47
C SER A 69 -8.65 1.59 6.99
N SER A 70 -9.26 0.57 7.60
CA SER A 70 -9.20 0.31 9.04
C SER A 70 -7.95 -0.48 9.44
N ARG A 71 -7.27 -1.12 8.49
CA ARG A 71 -6.06 -1.92 8.69
C ARG A 71 -5.05 -1.62 7.59
N ASN A 72 -3.77 -1.53 7.96
CA ASN A 72 -2.66 -1.52 7.01
C ASN A 72 -2.04 -2.93 6.97
N LEU A 73 -1.36 -3.27 5.87
CA LEU A 73 -0.62 -4.54 5.77
C LEU A 73 0.46 -4.67 6.84
N LEU A 74 1.15 -3.56 7.13
CA LEU A 74 2.17 -3.46 8.14
C LEU A 74 1.63 -2.67 9.33
N ASN A 75 1.96 -3.11 10.54
CA ASN A 75 1.70 -2.30 11.72
C ASN A 75 2.63 -1.08 11.68
N PHE A 76 2.15 0.09 12.12
CA PHE A 76 2.98 1.29 12.16
C PHE A 76 4.22 1.14 13.05
N LYS A 77 4.23 0.20 14.00
CA LYS A 77 5.42 -0.13 14.79
C LYS A 77 6.56 -0.72 13.96
N ASP A 78 6.22 -1.33 12.83
CA ASP A 78 7.16 -1.98 11.91
C ASP A 78 7.57 -1.05 10.76
N ILE A 79 7.07 0.20 10.75
CA ILE A 79 7.39 1.24 9.77
C ILE A 79 8.13 2.34 10.50
N HIS A 80 9.32 2.73 10.03
CA HIS A 80 10.06 3.85 10.62
C HIS A 80 9.59 5.20 10.07
#